data_AF-A0A368SEP4-F1
#
_entry.id   AF-A0A368SEP4-F1
#
_cell.length_a   1.000
_cell.length_b   1.000
_cell.length_c   1.000
_cell.angle_alpha   90.00
_cell.angle_beta   90.00
_cell.angle_gamma   90.00
#
_symmetry.space_group_name_H-M   'P 1'
#
loop_
_entity.id
_entity.type
_entity.pdbx_description
1 polymer ?
#
loop_
_entity_poly.entity_id
_entity_poly.type
_entity_poly.pdbx_seq_one_letter_code
_entity_poly.pdbx_strand_id
1 'polypeptide(L)'
;MDGVPVFDVRTRSFMFGPQRWPEPPAIPIYVAVGGRLFALAGSSFERLYPPPRDEASWEDFMWEWHKLPELLFRSEHVAGYTVHPDGRTIFVSVVGGAAVAAPAASLSFDTAEDVFRDGDCEWKQRGQWQLPFAGRAYYDPGLDAWVGFSGDPGTIGHLCSCDVVPTDDVNDSDDAGQQQQRPAMKLSKEKLFSEVPAERHMGATLVYMGDVGKFRLLECIYVEADELTTGSDDETNEDSVDEVIEKKDHRKRFNVKVNF
;
A
#
# COMPACT_ATOMS: atom_id res chain seq x y z
N MET A 1 -19.44 -17.29 4.15
CA MET A 1 -19.78 -15.93 3.68
C MET A 1 -18.44 -15.36 3.29
N ASP A 2 -18.09 -15.47 2.03
CA ASP A 2 -16.68 -15.41 1.61
C ASP A 2 -16.40 -14.09 0.87
N GLY A 3 -17.12 -13.02 1.22
CA GLY A 3 -16.98 -11.71 0.62
C GLY A 3 -15.96 -10.82 1.32
N VAL A 4 -15.52 -9.75 0.65
CA VAL A 4 -14.66 -8.74 1.27
C VAL A 4 -15.49 -7.93 2.27
N PRO A 5 -15.09 -7.80 3.54
CA PRO A 5 -15.83 -7.01 4.52
C PRO A 5 -15.80 -5.53 4.13
N VAL A 6 -16.98 -4.90 4.04
CA VAL A 6 -17.14 -3.48 3.76
C VAL A 6 -17.89 -2.82 4.92
N PHE A 7 -17.29 -1.77 5.45
CA PHE A 7 -17.86 -1.01 6.56
C PHE A 7 -18.31 0.37 6.06
N ASP A 8 -19.61 0.62 6.12
CA ASP A 8 -20.17 1.94 5.85
C ASP A 8 -20.02 2.79 7.11
N VAL A 9 -19.15 3.80 7.03
CA VAL A 9 -18.85 4.70 8.15
C VAL A 9 -20.04 5.61 8.50
N ARG A 10 -20.87 5.96 7.51
CA ARG A 10 -22.02 6.87 7.67
C ARG A 10 -23.15 6.18 8.41
N THR A 11 -23.50 4.98 8.01
CA THR A 11 -24.57 4.18 8.63
C THR A 11 -24.08 3.31 9.79
N ARG A 12 -22.75 3.15 9.92
CA ARG A 12 -22.09 2.22 10.85
C ARG A 12 -22.53 0.77 10.62
N SER A 13 -22.88 0.44 9.38
CA SER A 13 -23.29 -0.91 8.99
C SER A 13 -22.16 -1.69 8.35
N PHE A 14 -22.25 -3.01 8.50
CA PHE A 14 -21.32 -3.95 7.88
C PHE A 14 -22.02 -4.70 6.75
N MET A 15 -21.33 -4.84 5.62
CA MET A 15 -21.79 -5.59 4.46
C MET A 15 -20.63 -6.42 3.90
N PHE A 16 -20.96 -7.41 3.07
CA PHE A 16 -19.96 -8.18 2.33
C PHE A 16 -20.01 -7.78 0.85
N GLY A 17 -18.89 -7.28 0.34
CA GLY A 17 -18.68 -7.06 -1.08
C GLY A 17 -18.31 -8.35 -1.82
N PRO A 18 -18.20 -8.30 -3.16
CA PRO A 18 -17.85 -9.44 -3.99
C PRO A 18 -16.49 -10.01 -3.60
N GLN A 19 -16.42 -11.34 -3.55
CA GLN A 19 -15.17 -12.06 -3.37
C GLN A 19 -14.27 -11.87 -4.61
N ARG A 20 -12.97 -11.71 -4.39
CA ARG A 20 -11.98 -11.82 -5.48
C ARG A 20 -11.62 -13.30 -5.63
N TRP A 21 -11.98 -13.90 -6.76
CA TRP A 21 -11.69 -15.32 -7.04
C TRP A 21 -10.65 -15.45 -8.16
N PRO A 22 -9.69 -16.40 -8.05
CA PRO A 22 -9.34 -17.17 -6.85
C PRO A 22 -8.69 -16.27 -5.79
N GLU A 23 -8.78 -16.65 -4.51
CA GLU A 23 -8.02 -15.97 -3.44
C GLU A 23 -6.55 -15.93 -3.85
N PRO A 24 -6.00 -14.75 -4.21
CA PRO A 24 -4.59 -14.67 -4.47
C PRO A 24 -3.88 -15.00 -3.15
N PRO A 25 -2.79 -15.78 -3.14
CA PRO A 25 -1.92 -15.84 -1.95
C PRO A 25 -1.30 -14.47 -1.62
N ALA A 26 -1.51 -13.47 -2.48
CA ALA A 26 -1.00 -12.12 -2.39
C ALA A 26 -1.98 -11.18 -1.66
N ILE A 27 -1.44 -10.42 -0.70
CA ILE A 27 -2.15 -9.34 -0.03
C ILE A 27 -2.50 -8.27 -1.09
N PRO A 28 -3.78 -7.94 -1.29
CA PRO A 28 -4.19 -6.98 -2.31
C PRO A 28 -3.81 -5.54 -1.94
N ILE A 29 -3.42 -4.76 -2.94
CA ILE A 29 -3.27 -3.30 -2.83
C ILE A 29 -4.54 -2.66 -3.37
N TYR A 30 -5.26 -1.94 -2.53
CA TYR A 30 -6.46 -1.19 -2.91
C TYR A 30 -6.12 0.28 -3.15
N VAL A 31 -6.60 0.83 -4.26
CA VAL A 31 -6.37 2.23 -4.65
C VAL A 31 -7.71 2.88 -4.98
N ALA A 32 -8.05 3.94 -4.25
CA ALA A 32 -9.25 4.74 -4.51
C ALA A 32 -8.89 5.95 -5.38
N VAL A 33 -9.51 6.08 -6.55
CA VAL A 33 -9.27 7.14 -7.54
C VAL A 33 -10.58 7.55 -8.20
N GLY A 34 -10.85 8.85 -8.30
CA GLY A 34 -12.03 9.38 -9.00
C GLY A 34 -13.35 8.72 -8.60
N GLY A 35 -13.57 8.49 -7.30
CA GLY A 35 -14.78 7.84 -6.76
C GLY A 35 -14.89 6.32 -7.03
N ARG A 36 -13.82 5.69 -7.51
CA ARG A 36 -13.77 4.27 -7.89
C ARG A 36 -12.69 3.54 -7.10
N LEU A 37 -12.86 2.23 -6.95
CA LEU A 37 -11.93 1.36 -6.23
C LEU A 37 -11.26 0.39 -7.20
N PHE A 38 -9.93 0.38 -7.17
CA PHE A 38 -9.09 -0.53 -7.95
C PHE A 38 -8.32 -1.45 -7.01
N ALA A 39 -8.00 -2.65 -7.48
CA ALA A 39 -7.29 -3.63 -6.70
C ALA A 39 -6.20 -4.33 -7.53
N LEU A 40 -4.97 -4.34 -7.01
CA LEU A 40 -3.84 -5.09 -7.55
C LEU A 40 -3.60 -6.31 -6.66
N ALA A 41 -3.55 -7.52 -7.22
CA ALA A 41 -3.13 -8.71 -6.47
C ALA A 41 -2.55 -9.78 -7.39
N GLY A 42 -1.37 -10.29 -7.08
CA GLY A 42 -0.61 -11.16 -7.97
C GLY A 42 -0.40 -10.45 -9.31
N SER A 43 -0.82 -11.05 -10.41
CA SER A 43 -0.83 -10.43 -11.75
C SER A 43 -2.17 -9.79 -12.15
N SER A 44 -3.16 -9.79 -11.25
CA SER A 44 -4.50 -9.28 -11.52
C SER A 44 -4.63 -7.80 -11.19
N PHE A 45 -5.25 -7.05 -12.09
CA PHE A 45 -5.70 -5.68 -11.88
C PHE A 45 -7.20 -5.63 -12.12
N GLU A 46 -7.96 -5.16 -11.14
CA GLU A 46 -9.42 -5.21 -11.18
C GLU A 46 -10.02 -3.89 -10.69
N ARG A 47 -11.17 -3.51 -11.27
CA ARG A 47 -12.00 -2.38 -10.83
C ARG A 47 -13.27 -2.91 -10.19
N LEU A 48 -13.63 -2.36 -9.03
CA LEU A 48 -14.94 -2.58 -8.45
C LEU A 48 -15.98 -1.72 -9.18
N TYR A 49 -17.01 -2.37 -9.72
CA TYR A 49 -18.09 -1.70 -10.44
C TYR A 49 -19.45 -2.33 -10.12
N PRO A 50 -20.55 -1.56 -10.06
CA PRO A 50 -20.60 -0.09 -10.08
C PRO A 50 -19.92 0.53 -8.86
N PRO A 51 -19.45 1.79 -8.93
CA PRO A 51 -18.84 2.45 -7.78
C PRO A 51 -19.85 2.57 -6.64
N PRO A 52 -19.43 2.50 -5.37
CA PRO A 52 -20.29 2.78 -4.22
C PRO A 52 -20.84 4.21 -4.34
N ARG A 53 -22.13 4.37 -4.65
CA ARG A 53 -22.79 5.68 -4.74
C ARG A 53 -23.35 6.07 -3.37
N ASP A 54 -23.37 7.38 -3.11
CA ASP A 54 -23.85 7.95 -1.85
C ASP A 54 -25.39 7.90 -1.72
N GLU A 55 -26.12 7.76 -2.84
CA GLU A 55 -27.59 7.83 -2.89
C GLU A 55 -28.25 6.86 -3.89
N ALA A 56 -29.38 6.29 -3.45
CA ALA A 56 -30.40 5.47 -4.14
C ALA A 56 -30.18 3.94 -4.28
N SER A 57 -31.04 3.20 -3.53
CA SER A 57 -31.42 1.79 -3.64
C SER A 57 -30.27 0.77 -3.78
N TRP A 58 -29.71 0.36 -2.65
CA TRP A 58 -28.82 -0.80 -2.51
C TRP A 58 -29.49 -2.13 -2.89
N GLU A 59 -30.80 -2.14 -3.15
CA GLU A 59 -31.58 -3.36 -3.40
C GLU A 59 -31.36 -3.97 -4.80
N ASP A 60 -30.82 -3.22 -5.77
CA ASP A 60 -30.65 -3.69 -7.16
C ASP A 60 -29.19 -3.73 -7.68
N PHE A 61 -28.19 -3.31 -6.90
CA PHE A 61 -26.80 -3.22 -7.38
C PHE A 61 -25.89 -4.24 -6.69
N MET A 62 -25.56 -5.32 -7.39
CA MET A 62 -24.46 -6.20 -6.99
C MET A 62 -23.14 -5.64 -7.50
N TRP A 63 -22.19 -5.39 -6.60
CA TRP A 63 -20.83 -5.04 -6.97
C TRP A 63 -20.11 -6.25 -7.56
N GLU A 64 -19.28 -6.01 -8.57
CA GLU A 64 -18.47 -7.03 -9.22
C GLU A 64 -17.08 -6.50 -9.54
N TRP A 65 -16.09 -7.38 -9.40
CA TRP A 65 -14.71 -7.11 -9.82
C TRP A 65 -14.59 -7.33 -11.32
N HIS A 66 -14.25 -6.27 -12.05
CA HIS A 66 -14.03 -6.31 -13.49
C HIS A 66 -12.53 -6.33 -13.76
N LYS A 67 -12.07 -7.38 -14.46
CA LYS A 67 -10.67 -7.51 -14.84
C LYS A 67 -10.27 -6.41 -15.83
N LEU A 68 -9.18 -5.74 -15.51
CA LEU A 68 -8.50 -4.74 -16.31
C LEU A 68 -7.29 -5.38 -17.01
N PRO A 69 -6.60 -4.64 -17.90
CA PRO A 69 -5.39 -5.14 -18.56
C PRO A 69 -4.42 -5.76 -17.55
N GLU A 70 -3.85 -6.90 -17.93
CA GLU A 70 -2.97 -7.65 -17.03
C GLU A 70 -1.78 -6.79 -16.60
N LEU A 71 -1.38 -6.96 -15.33
CA LEU A 71 -0.20 -6.27 -14.83
C LEU A 71 1.03 -6.81 -15.56
N LEU A 72 1.89 -5.90 -16.01
CA LEU A 72 3.22 -6.22 -16.55
C LEU A 72 4.21 -6.68 -15.45
N PHE A 73 3.72 -6.79 -14.22
CA PHE A 73 4.46 -7.06 -13.00
C PHE A 73 3.55 -7.80 -12.03
N ARG A 74 4.11 -8.31 -10.93
CA ARG A 74 3.30 -8.85 -9.84
C ARG A 74 3.16 -7.84 -8.71
N SER A 75 2.03 -7.81 -8.03
CA SER A 75 1.74 -6.87 -6.95
C SER A 75 2.74 -6.98 -5.78
N GLU A 76 3.35 -8.15 -5.56
CA GLU A 76 4.36 -8.36 -4.52
C GLU A 76 5.67 -7.60 -4.83
N HIS A 77 5.88 -7.19 -6.08
CA HIS A 77 7.02 -6.37 -6.48
C HIS A 77 6.74 -4.88 -6.39
N VAL A 78 5.53 -4.45 -6.01
CA VAL A 78 5.21 -3.02 -5.86
C VAL A 78 5.97 -2.46 -4.66
N ALA A 79 6.92 -1.56 -4.94
CA ALA A 79 7.66 -0.84 -3.93
C ALA A 79 6.80 0.27 -3.32
N GLY A 80 6.10 1.00 -4.18
CA GLY A 80 5.24 2.09 -3.78
C GLY A 80 4.27 2.51 -4.87
N TYR A 81 3.25 3.27 -4.49
CA TYR A 81 2.21 3.74 -5.39
C TYR A 81 1.64 5.08 -4.93
N THR A 82 1.06 5.83 -5.86
CA THR A 82 0.43 7.13 -5.58
C THR A 82 -0.67 7.41 -6.60
N VAL A 83 -1.50 8.41 -6.31
CA VAL A 83 -2.52 8.93 -7.22
C VAL A 83 -2.07 10.31 -7.67
N HIS A 84 -2.09 10.54 -8.97
CA HIS A 84 -1.72 11.83 -9.56
C HIS A 84 -2.75 12.91 -9.15
N PRO A 85 -2.32 14.17 -8.96
CA PRO A 85 -3.22 15.29 -8.61
C PRO A 85 -4.36 15.53 -9.61
N ASP A 86 -4.29 14.99 -10.82
CA ASP A 86 -5.42 15.01 -11.77
C ASP A 86 -6.64 14.18 -11.32
N GLY A 87 -6.52 13.40 -10.25
CA GLY A 87 -7.60 12.60 -9.68
C GLY A 87 -8.01 11.40 -10.51
N ARG A 88 -7.27 11.05 -11.58
CA ARG A 88 -7.56 9.93 -12.48
C ARG A 88 -6.39 9.00 -12.73
N THR A 89 -5.14 9.44 -12.58
CA THR A 89 -3.99 8.58 -12.92
C THR A 89 -3.42 7.90 -11.69
N ILE A 90 -3.26 6.58 -11.75
CA ILE A 90 -2.53 5.79 -10.75
C ILE A 90 -1.08 5.70 -11.19
N PHE A 91 -0.14 5.91 -10.28
CA PHE A 91 1.27 5.60 -10.47
C PHE A 91 1.67 4.44 -9.56
N VAL A 92 2.42 3.49 -10.12
CA VAL A 92 2.98 2.34 -9.42
C VAL A 92 4.46 2.25 -9.73
N SER A 93 5.26 2.00 -8.71
CA SER A 93 6.68 1.73 -8.84
C SER A 93 7.00 0.31 -8.41
N VAL A 94 7.78 -0.39 -9.23
CA VAL A 94 8.13 -1.81 -9.02
C VAL A 94 9.61 -1.98 -8.74
N VAL A 95 9.91 -2.90 -7.81
CA VAL A 95 11.26 -3.30 -7.46
C VAL A 95 11.90 -4.05 -8.63
N GLY A 96 13.11 -3.62 -9.04
CA GLY A 96 13.98 -4.42 -9.91
C GLY A 96 15.02 -5.17 -9.08
N GLY A 97 15.54 -6.29 -9.58
CA GLY A 97 16.63 -7.01 -8.91
C GLY A 97 16.79 -8.44 -9.41
N ALA A 98 17.83 -9.18 -8.98
CA ALA A 98 18.12 -10.51 -9.51
C ALA A 98 16.99 -11.55 -9.34
N ALA A 99 16.10 -11.37 -8.36
CA ALA A 99 14.91 -12.20 -8.16
C ALA A 99 13.74 -11.84 -9.11
N VAL A 100 13.77 -10.66 -9.73
CA VAL A 100 12.76 -10.13 -10.63
C VAL A 100 13.46 -9.92 -11.98
N ALA A 101 13.19 -10.75 -12.99
CA ALA A 101 13.88 -10.70 -14.28
C ALA A 101 13.70 -9.38 -15.09
N ALA A 102 13.13 -8.34 -14.49
CA ALA A 102 12.89 -7.03 -15.06
C ALA A 102 13.60 -5.92 -14.25
N PRO A 103 14.06 -4.83 -14.91
CA PRO A 103 14.60 -3.68 -14.23
C PRO A 103 13.51 -2.98 -13.40
N ALA A 104 13.96 -2.12 -12.49
CA ALA A 104 13.08 -1.23 -11.78
C ALA A 104 12.32 -0.32 -12.76
N ALA A 105 11.03 -0.09 -12.50
CA ALA A 105 10.22 0.74 -13.38
C ALA A 105 9.16 1.52 -12.59
N SER A 106 8.76 2.65 -13.15
CA SER A 106 7.57 3.38 -12.75
C SER A 106 6.58 3.38 -13.90
N LEU A 107 5.34 3.03 -13.57
CA LEU A 107 4.25 2.80 -14.51
C LEU A 107 3.08 3.68 -14.09
N SER A 108 2.29 4.12 -15.07
CA SER A 108 1.04 4.84 -14.81
C SER A 108 -0.12 4.20 -15.53
N PHE A 109 -1.32 4.37 -14.98
CA PHE A 109 -2.55 3.91 -15.58
C PHE A 109 -3.61 5.00 -15.49
N ASP A 110 -4.21 5.37 -16.63
CA ASP A 110 -5.32 6.31 -16.68
C ASP A 110 -6.62 5.58 -16.35
N THR A 111 -7.32 6.05 -15.32
CA THR A 111 -8.59 5.48 -14.88
C THR A 111 -9.81 6.20 -15.45
N ALA A 112 -9.68 7.11 -16.41
CA ALA A 112 -10.82 7.82 -16.99
C ALA A 112 -11.83 6.86 -17.67
N GLU A 113 -13.13 7.17 -17.60
CA GLU A 113 -14.19 6.26 -18.13
C GLU A 113 -14.16 6.12 -19.66
N ASP A 114 -13.76 7.18 -20.36
CA ASP A 114 -13.55 7.19 -21.82
C ASP A 114 -12.46 6.22 -22.25
N VAL A 115 -11.34 6.13 -21.51
CA VAL A 115 -10.26 5.16 -21.78
C VAL A 115 -10.79 3.72 -21.76
N PHE A 116 -11.71 3.38 -20.85
CA PHE A 116 -12.31 2.04 -20.83
C PHE A 116 -13.28 1.79 -22.00
N ARG A 117 -13.92 2.84 -22.54
CA ARG A 117 -14.86 2.73 -23.67
C ARG A 117 -14.15 2.55 -24.99
N ASP A 118 -13.02 3.23 -25.16
CA ASP A 118 -12.25 3.22 -26.39
C ASP A 118 -11.34 1.98 -26.50
N GLY A 119 -11.14 1.26 -25.39
CA GLY A 119 -10.36 0.02 -25.33
C GLY A 119 -8.86 0.24 -25.19
N ASP A 120 -8.39 1.48 -25.21
CA ASP A 120 -6.99 1.91 -25.04
C ASP A 120 -6.53 1.94 -23.57
N CYS A 121 -7.05 0.98 -22.82
CA CYS A 121 -6.76 0.81 -21.42
C CYS A 121 -5.44 0.05 -21.31
N GLU A 122 -4.32 0.74 -21.03
CA GLU A 122 -3.01 0.10 -20.92
C GLU A 122 -2.13 0.78 -19.85
N TRP A 123 -1.23 -0.01 -19.24
CA TRP A 123 -0.19 0.52 -18.36
C TRP A 123 0.93 1.15 -19.19
N LYS A 124 1.23 2.43 -18.93
CA LYS A 124 2.31 3.17 -19.60
C LYS A 124 3.55 3.20 -18.72
N GLN A 125 4.70 2.80 -19.25
CA GLN A 125 5.98 2.95 -18.56
C GLN A 125 6.45 4.41 -18.62
N ARG A 126 6.68 5.00 -17.46
CA ARG A 126 7.12 6.40 -17.30
C ARG A 126 8.63 6.54 -17.22
N GLY A 127 9.30 5.54 -16.66
CA GLY A 127 10.75 5.43 -16.74
C GLY A 127 11.32 4.21 -16.04
N GLN A 128 12.59 3.91 -16.32
CA GLN A 128 13.36 2.85 -15.67
C GLN A 128 13.97 3.32 -14.34
N TRP A 129 13.12 3.82 -13.45
CA TRP A 129 13.49 4.29 -12.12
C TRP A 129 12.35 4.03 -11.14
N GLN A 130 12.66 4.10 -9.85
CA GLN A 130 11.67 3.92 -8.78
C GLN A 130 11.27 5.25 -8.17
N LEU A 131 9.98 5.38 -7.88
CA LEU A 131 9.52 6.37 -6.93
C LEU A 131 10.21 6.11 -5.58
N PRO A 132 10.54 7.17 -4.82
CA PRO A 132 11.31 7.02 -3.59
C PRO A 132 10.49 6.46 -2.41
N PHE A 133 9.33 5.84 -2.66
CA PHE A 133 8.35 5.54 -1.63
C PHE A 133 8.28 4.05 -1.28
N ALA A 134 8.17 3.75 0.01
CA ALA A 134 7.67 2.48 0.52
C ALA A 134 6.16 2.57 0.74
N GLY A 135 5.37 1.78 0.00
CA GLY A 135 3.92 1.79 0.08
C GLY A 135 3.29 3.03 -0.54
N ARG A 136 2.24 3.57 0.10
CA ARG A 136 1.45 4.66 -0.46
C ARG A 136 2.09 6.03 -0.21
N ALA A 137 2.18 6.84 -1.25
CA ALA A 137 2.40 8.28 -1.16
C ALA A 137 1.12 9.07 -1.48
N TYR A 138 1.09 10.31 -1.02
CA TYR A 138 -0.03 11.24 -1.18
C TYR A 138 0.46 12.55 -1.75
N TYR A 139 -0.34 13.16 -2.62
CA TYR A 139 -0.08 14.52 -3.08
C TYR A 139 -0.40 15.52 -1.96
N ASP A 140 0.55 16.40 -1.67
CA ASP A 140 0.35 17.54 -0.80
C ASP A 140 0.33 18.84 -1.63
N PRO A 141 -0.81 19.56 -1.68
CA PRO A 141 -0.92 20.78 -2.49
C PRO A 141 -0.11 21.97 -1.93
N GLY A 142 0.31 21.92 -0.66
CA GLY A 142 1.14 22.98 -0.07
C GLY A 142 2.61 22.86 -0.45
N LEU A 143 3.07 21.63 -0.69
CA LEU A 143 4.41 21.33 -1.17
C LEU A 143 4.48 21.17 -2.69
N ASP A 144 3.33 21.02 -3.35
CA ASP A 144 3.20 20.62 -4.75
C ASP A 144 4.03 19.36 -5.08
N ALA A 145 3.97 18.39 -4.17
CA ALA A 145 4.83 17.21 -4.20
C ALA A 145 4.08 15.98 -3.70
N TRP A 146 4.55 14.80 -4.12
CA TRP A 146 4.17 13.57 -3.45
C TRP A 146 4.98 13.40 -2.17
N VAL A 147 4.32 12.94 -1.11
CA VAL A 147 4.89 12.69 0.21
C VAL A 147 4.55 11.26 0.64
N GLY A 148 5.55 10.51 1.10
CA GLY A 148 5.39 9.14 1.57
C GLY A 148 6.59 8.67 2.40
N PHE A 149 6.54 7.43 2.91
CA PHE A 149 7.71 6.86 3.59
C PHE A 149 8.84 6.60 2.61
N SER A 150 10.08 6.81 3.04
CA SER A 150 11.24 6.46 2.24
C SER A 150 11.28 4.96 1.92
N GLY A 151 11.53 4.66 0.65
CA GLY A 151 11.78 3.30 0.15
C GLY A 151 13.20 2.80 0.39
N ASP A 152 14.13 3.66 0.82
CA ASP A 152 15.52 3.28 1.09
C ASP A 152 15.66 2.58 2.45
N PRO A 153 16.16 1.32 2.51
CA PRO A 153 16.39 0.59 3.75
C PRO A 153 17.26 1.33 4.79
N GLY A 154 18.15 2.23 4.36
CA GLY A 154 18.97 3.05 5.25
C GLY A 154 18.22 4.18 5.96
N THR A 155 16.99 4.46 5.54
CA THR A 155 16.19 5.61 6.03
C THR A 155 14.79 5.20 6.47
N ILE A 156 14.61 3.93 6.84
CA ILE A 156 13.33 3.39 7.33
C ILE A 156 12.75 4.29 8.43
N GLY A 157 11.46 4.62 8.28
CA GLY A 157 10.72 5.49 9.20
C GLY A 157 10.86 6.98 8.91
N HIS A 158 11.66 7.40 7.94
CA HIS A 158 11.69 8.77 7.45
C HIS A 158 10.62 8.97 6.37
N LEU A 159 10.12 10.18 6.28
CA LEU A 159 9.35 10.63 5.13
C LEU A 159 10.29 11.10 4.02
N CYS A 160 9.83 11.00 2.79
CA CYS A 160 10.44 11.68 1.67
C CYS A 160 9.36 12.36 0.84
N SER A 161 9.80 13.31 0.03
CA SER A 161 8.97 13.96 -0.97
C SER A 161 9.68 14.01 -2.32
N CYS A 162 8.92 13.99 -3.40
CA CYS A 162 9.44 14.24 -4.74
C CYS A 162 8.41 14.99 -5.59
N ASP A 163 8.90 15.66 -6.62
CA ASP A 163 8.05 16.40 -7.55
C ASP A 163 7.07 15.46 -8.27
N VAL A 164 5.91 16.00 -8.62
CA VAL A 164 4.88 15.25 -9.36
C VAL A 164 5.39 14.95 -10.77
N VAL A 165 5.28 13.69 -11.16
CA VAL A 165 5.68 13.23 -12.49
C VAL A 165 4.56 13.55 -13.48
N PRO A 166 4.83 14.32 -14.56
CA PRO A 166 3.80 14.68 -15.53
C PRO A 166 3.18 13.46 -16.22
N THR A 167 1.90 13.57 -16.56
CA THR A 167 1.14 12.52 -17.26
C THR A 167 1.11 12.68 -18.79
N ASP A 168 1.48 13.87 -19.29
CA ASP A 168 1.45 14.19 -20.72
C ASP A 168 2.54 13.44 -21.50
N ASP A 169 2.09 12.69 -22.49
CA ASP A 169 2.94 12.24 -23.59
C ASP A 169 3.04 13.44 -24.55
N VAL A 170 3.99 14.37 -24.34
CA VAL A 170 4.13 15.55 -25.21
C VAL A 170 4.53 15.09 -26.61
N ASN A 171 3.53 14.88 -27.46
CA ASN A 171 3.62 14.58 -28.90
C ASN A 171 4.04 15.82 -29.72
N ASP A 172 5.11 16.53 -29.32
CA ASP A 172 5.59 17.69 -30.09
C ASP A 172 7.12 17.88 -30.09
N SER A 173 7.87 16.83 -29.80
CA SER A 173 9.27 16.76 -30.19
C SER A 173 9.54 15.43 -30.85
N ASP A 174 10.12 15.47 -32.05
CA ASP A 174 10.60 14.35 -32.87
C ASP A 174 11.69 13.47 -32.19
N ASP A 175 11.74 13.44 -30.87
CA ASP A 175 12.67 12.64 -30.07
C ASP A 175 11.94 11.44 -29.48
N ALA A 176 11.75 10.44 -30.33
CA ALA A 176 11.22 9.14 -29.96
C ALA A 176 12.09 8.51 -28.86
N GLY A 177 11.65 8.59 -27.61
CA GLY A 177 12.16 7.74 -26.53
C GLY A 177 12.67 8.41 -25.26
N GLN A 178 12.38 9.69 -24.99
CA GLN A 178 12.75 10.27 -23.69
C GLN A 178 11.90 9.66 -22.55
N GLN A 179 12.42 8.60 -21.94
CA GLN A 179 11.97 8.16 -20.62
C GLN A 179 12.09 9.36 -19.67
N GLN A 180 11.06 9.62 -18.88
CA GLN A 180 11.06 10.75 -17.95
C GLN A 180 12.23 10.62 -16.98
N GLN A 181 12.83 11.74 -16.57
CA GLN A 181 13.90 11.71 -15.58
C GLN A 181 13.34 11.32 -14.20
N ARG A 182 14.18 10.65 -13.39
CA ARG A 182 13.82 10.28 -12.02
C ARG A 182 13.55 11.57 -11.22
N PRO A 183 12.39 11.70 -10.55
CA PRO A 183 12.09 12.90 -9.78
C PRO A 183 13.08 13.04 -8.62
N ALA A 184 13.52 14.28 -8.37
CA ALA A 184 14.43 14.57 -7.27
C ALA A 184 13.72 14.33 -5.93
N MET A 185 14.39 13.63 -5.02
CA MET A 185 13.83 13.31 -3.70
C MET A 185 14.42 14.22 -2.63
N LYS A 186 13.58 14.72 -1.73
CA LYS A 186 13.96 15.35 -0.46
C LYS A 186 13.58 14.43 0.70
N LEU A 187 14.50 14.20 1.62
CA LEU A 187 14.28 13.35 2.80
C LEU A 187 13.97 14.21 4.03
N SER A 188 13.06 13.75 4.89
CA SER A 188 12.83 14.36 6.20
C SER A 188 14.04 14.14 7.11
N LYS A 189 14.22 15.03 8.08
CA LYS A 189 15.26 14.89 9.12
C LYS A 189 14.84 13.94 10.23
N GLU A 190 13.53 13.87 10.46
CA GLU A 190 12.95 13.13 11.57
C GLU A 190 12.58 11.71 11.13
N LYS A 191 12.86 10.76 12.03
CA LYS A 191 12.39 9.38 11.97
C LYS A 191 11.12 9.28 12.79
N LEU A 192 10.04 8.80 12.19
CA LEU A 192 8.71 8.79 12.81
C LEU A 192 8.33 7.47 13.48
N PHE A 193 9.00 6.38 13.12
CA PHE A 193 8.75 5.06 13.70
C PHE A 193 9.27 4.99 15.13
N SER A 194 8.68 4.08 15.90
CA SER A 194 9.05 3.90 17.30
C SER A 194 10.55 3.66 17.50
N GLU A 195 11.10 4.33 18.52
CA GLU A 195 12.49 4.17 18.97
C GLU A 195 12.59 3.26 20.21
N VAL A 196 11.47 2.74 20.70
CA VAL A 196 11.46 1.85 21.87
C VAL A 196 12.09 0.51 21.50
N PRO A 197 13.19 0.08 22.15
CA PRO A 197 13.94 -1.11 21.73
C PRO A 197 13.12 -2.43 21.73
N ALA A 198 12.16 -2.56 22.64
CA ALA A 198 11.29 -3.72 22.75
C ALA A 198 10.21 -3.80 21.65
N GLU A 199 10.03 -2.71 20.89
CA GLU A 199 9.02 -2.62 19.85
C GLU A 199 9.64 -2.89 18.47
N ARG A 200 9.13 -3.92 17.80
CA ARG A 200 9.53 -4.28 16.44
C ARG A 200 8.52 -3.74 15.44
N HIS A 201 9.00 -2.93 14.51
CA HIS A 201 8.19 -2.41 13.40
C HIS A 201 7.74 -3.54 12.46
N MET A 202 6.43 -3.65 12.25
CA MET A 202 5.83 -4.62 11.32
C MET A 202 5.33 -3.97 10.04
N GLY A 203 4.93 -2.70 10.10
CA GLY A 203 4.50 -1.93 8.95
C GLY A 203 3.94 -0.58 9.37
N ALA A 204 3.88 0.36 8.43
CA ALA A 204 3.23 1.64 8.66
C ALA A 204 2.53 2.14 7.40
N THR A 205 1.55 3.01 7.60
CA THR A 205 0.95 3.79 6.53
C THR A 205 0.72 5.22 6.98
N LEU A 206 0.82 6.14 6.01
CA LEU A 206 0.52 7.54 6.21
C LEU A 206 -0.97 7.74 5.91
N VAL A 207 -1.65 8.53 6.75
CA VAL A 207 -3.06 8.87 6.56
C VAL A 207 -3.13 10.38 6.30
N TYR A 208 -3.47 10.77 5.07
CA TYR A 208 -3.72 12.17 4.74
C TYR A 208 -5.04 12.63 5.35
N MET A 209 -5.00 13.77 6.03
CA MET A 209 -6.13 14.25 6.82
C MET A 209 -7.09 15.18 6.05
N GLY A 210 -6.83 15.45 4.77
CA GLY A 210 -7.65 16.34 3.94
C GLY A 210 -7.25 17.82 4.04
N ASP A 211 -6.46 18.18 5.05
CA ASP A 211 -5.88 19.51 5.22
C ASP A 211 -4.44 19.55 4.70
N VAL A 212 -4.06 20.67 4.09
CA VAL A 212 -2.70 20.91 3.59
C VAL A 212 -1.66 20.64 4.67
N GLY A 213 -0.67 19.80 4.36
CA GLY A 213 0.45 19.46 5.24
C GLY A 213 0.09 18.59 6.44
N LYS A 214 -1.15 18.10 6.57
CA LYS A 214 -1.56 17.31 7.73
C LYS A 214 -1.66 15.83 7.40
N PHE A 215 -0.80 15.08 8.05
CA PHE A 215 -0.74 13.62 7.97
C PHE A 215 -0.74 13.02 9.38
N ARG A 216 -1.23 11.78 9.48
CA ARG A 216 -1.05 10.95 10.68
C ARG A 216 -0.29 9.70 10.33
N LEU A 217 0.55 9.27 11.27
CA LEU A 217 1.23 7.98 11.19
C LEU A 217 0.34 6.91 11.81
N LEU A 218 0.09 5.84 11.06
CA LEU A 218 -0.41 4.58 11.59
C LEU A 218 0.73 3.57 11.54
N GLU A 219 1.29 3.22 12.71
CA GLU A 219 2.36 2.23 12.83
C GLU A 219 1.83 0.96 13.50
N CYS A 220 2.10 -0.19 12.89
CA CYS A 220 1.88 -1.51 13.46
C CYS A 220 3.21 -2.02 14.03
N ILE A 221 3.20 -2.31 15.33
CA ILE A 221 4.36 -2.83 16.06
C ILE A 221 4.02 -4.15 16.75
N TYR A 222 5.04 -4.96 16.97
CA TYR A 222 5.00 -6.13 17.85
C TYR A 222 5.92 -5.90 19.05
N VAL A 223 5.45 -6.24 20.25
CA VAL A 223 6.26 -6.18 21.48
C VAL A 223 6.67 -7.59 21.84
N GLU A 224 7.96 -7.84 21.90
CA GLU A 224 8.51 -9.09 22.41
C GLU A 224 8.32 -9.10 23.93
N ALA A 225 7.62 -10.10 24.46
CA ALA A 225 7.47 -10.23 25.91
C ALA A 225 8.83 -10.61 26.49
N ASP A 226 9.30 -9.87 27.49
CA ASP A 226 10.51 -10.26 28.23
C ASP A 226 10.35 -11.71 28.68
N GLU A 227 11.19 -12.59 28.17
CA GLU A 227 11.43 -13.87 28.81
C GLU A 227 12.06 -13.52 30.16
N LEU A 228 11.24 -13.47 31.21
CA LEU A 228 11.72 -13.49 32.58
C LEU A 228 12.68 -14.67 32.66
N THR A 229 13.97 -14.36 32.73
CA THR A 229 14.99 -15.29 33.16
C THR A 229 14.62 -15.66 34.59
N THR A 230 13.86 -16.73 34.75
CA THR A 230 13.73 -17.40 36.03
C THR A 230 15.14 -17.84 36.39
N GLY A 231 15.79 -17.05 37.23
CA GLY A 231 17.00 -17.45 37.92
C GLY A 231 16.69 -18.75 38.63
N SER A 232 17.23 -19.84 38.10
CA SER A 232 17.29 -21.11 38.80
C SER A 232 18.63 -21.09 39.50
N ASP A 233 18.65 -20.56 40.72
CA ASP A 233 19.64 -20.98 41.69
C ASP A 233 19.50 -22.50 41.89
N ASP A 234 20.65 -23.13 41.98
CA ASP A 234 20.90 -24.54 42.26
C ASP A 234 20.05 -25.04 43.46
N GLU A 235 19.51 -26.26 43.37
CA GLU A 235 19.55 -27.29 44.42
C GLU A 235 18.74 -28.54 43.99
N THR A 236 19.42 -29.68 44.07
CA THR A 236 19.03 -31.06 43.76
C THR A 236 17.94 -31.62 44.69
N ASN A 237 16.90 -32.27 44.15
CA ASN A 237 16.63 -33.73 44.30
C ASN A 237 15.23 -34.18 43.86
N GLU A 238 15.27 -35.27 43.07
CA GLU A 238 14.38 -36.44 42.92
C GLU A 238 12.84 -36.37 43.07
N ASP A 239 12.24 -36.99 42.04
CA ASP A 239 11.01 -37.77 41.97
C ASP A 239 9.65 -37.12 41.65
N SER A 240 9.04 -37.78 40.65
CA SER A 240 7.64 -37.85 40.24
C SER A 240 7.21 -37.04 39.00
N VAL A 241 6.57 -37.82 38.13
CA VAL A 241 6.10 -37.57 36.78
C VAL A 241 4.81 -36.76 36.83
N ASP A 242 4.73 -35.69 36.03
CA ASP A 242 3.58 -35.41 35.16
C ASP A 242 3.99 -34.37 34.12
N GLU A 243 4.07 -34.82 32.87
CA GLU A 243 4.31 -34.01 31.69
C GLU A 243 3.07 -33.14 31.42
N VAL A 244 2.97 -32.00 32.10
CA VAL A 244 2.10 -30.91 31.65
C VAL A 244 2.92 -30.08 30.68
N ILE A 245 2.81 -30.39 29.40
CA ILE A 245 3.19 -29.46 28.34
C ILE A 245 2.24 -28.27 28.46
N GLU A 246 2.59 -27.31 29.33
CA GLU A 246 2.02 -25.97 29.28
C GLU A 246 2.35 -25.42 27.89
N LYS A 247 1.34 -25.40 27.02
CA LYS A 247 1.38 -24.58 25.82
C LYS A 247 1.52 -23.13 26.29
N LYS A 248 2.76 -22.64 26.36
CA LYS A 248 3.07 -21.21 26.47
C LYS A 248 2.27 -20.52 25.38
N ASP A 249 1.22 -19.81 25.79
CA ASP A 249 0.44 -18.95 24.93
C ASP A 249 1.33 -17.77 24.54
N HIS A 250 2.06 -17.91 23.44
CA HIS A 250 2.89 -16.86 22.84
C HIS A 250 1.95 -15.85 22.17
N ARG A 251 1.18 -15.13 22.99
CA ARG A 251 0.22 -14.15 22.52
C ARG A 251 0.98 -12.94 21.98
N LYS A 252 1.36 -13.00 20.70
CA LYS A 252 1.93 -11.86 19.99
C LYS A 252 0.95 -10.69 20.07
N ARG A 253 1.29 -9.65 20.82
CA ARG A 253 0.49 -8.42 20.89
C ARG A 253 0.93 -7.50 19.76
N PHE A 254 0.05 -7.36 18.78
CA PHE A 254 0.14 -6.30 17.78
C PHE A 254 -0.48 -5.04 18.39
N ASN A 255 0.31 -3.97 18.49
CA ASN A 255 -0.19 -2.67 18.89
C ASN A 255 -0.21 -1.75 17.68
N VAL A 256 -1.27 -0.97 17.56
CA VAL A 256 -1.40 0.07 16.54
C VAL A 256 -1.16 1.41 17.23
N LYS A 257 -0.10 2.11 16.83
CA LYS A 257 0.20 3.46 17.31
C LYS A 257 -0.30 4.48 16.29
N VAL A 258 -1.05 5.46 16.78
CA VAL A 258 -1.46 6.64 16.02
C VAL A 258 -0.76 7.83 16.64
N ASN A 259 0.20 8.40 15.92
CA ASN A 259 0.86 9.64 16.33
C ASN A 259 0.10 10.81 15.69
N PHE A 260 -0.25 11.80 16.51
CA PHE A 260 -1.01 13.00 16.13
C PHE A 260 -0.11 14.21 15.93
#